data_AF-A0A9K3KAF7-F1
#
_entry.id   AF-A0A9K3KAF7-F1
#
_cell.length_a   1.000
_cell.length_b   1.000
_cell.length_c   1.000
_cell.angle_alpha   90.00
_cell.angle_beta   90.00
_cell.angle_gamma   90.00
#
_symmetry.space_group_name_H-M   'P 1'
#
loop_
_entity.id
_entity.type
_entity.pdbx_description
1 polymer ?
#
loop_
_entity_poly.entity_id
_entity_poly.type
_entity_poly.pdbx_seq_one_letter_code
_entity_poly.pdbx_strand_id
1 'polypeptide(L)'
;MYLSALARPRFNHTTRQWFDGLIGIYPVGEIDMYVRRSCGHQPGNLKWCNINMDRDLYREMLFNFVLPDIKKKMPLDNNITLQQDGAKAHLPDDDPSFAAKVAELFGDPSAVKLYTQPAQSPDLNVNDLGFFSSLQSRYYQTSPKDALDLIEMVEETYKNYPARKLNRIWLTLQSAMNKIIEERGDNDNKIPHMGKASLERQNQLPLSLVVTAAANNYPLEALVD
;
A
#
# COMPACT_ATOMS: atom_id res chain seq x y z
N MET A 1 -8.18 -6.65 10.44
CA MET A 1 -7.60 -5.45 9.78
C MET A 1 -6.18 -5.77 9.37
N TYR A 2 -5.64 -5.10 8.35
CA TYR A 2 -4.25 -5.29 7.91
C TYR A 2 -3.56 -3.93 7.75
N LEU A 3 -2.29 -3.85 8.14
CA LEU A 3 -1.37 -2.84 7.64
C LEU A 3 -0.70 -3.43 6.39
N SER A 4 -0.77 -2.74 5.25
CA SER A 4 -0.12 -3.20 4.02
C SER A 4 0.70 -2.10 3.38
N ALA A 5 1.92 -2.47 2.99
CA ALA A 5 2.85 -1.61 2.27
C ALA A 5 3.16 -2.26 0.91
N LEU A 6 2.99 -1.47 -0.14
CA LEU A 6 3.27 -1.86 -1.52
C LEU A 6 4.09 -0.75 -2.17
N ALA A 7 5.01 -1.15 -3.02
CA ALA A 7 5.80 -0.27 -3.85
C ALA A 7 5.57 -0.63 -5.33
N ARG A 8 6.08 0.21 -6.22
CA ARG A 8 5.99 -0.05 -7.64
C ARG A 8 7.01 -1.13 -8.04
N PRO A 9 6.58 -2.19 -8.74
CA PRO A 9 7.51 -3.17 -9.29
C PRO A 9 8.49 -2.48 -10.23
N ARG A 10 9.78 -2.77 -10.08
CA ARG A 10 10.84 -2.15 -10.90
C ARG A 10 12.09 -3.03 -10.93
N PHE A 11 12.91 -2.82 -11.95
CA PHE A 11 14.19 -3.52 -12.05
C PHE A 11 15.20 -2.90 -11.08
N ASN A 12 15.83 -3.73 -10.25
CA ASN A 12 16.92 -3.31 -9.39
C ASN A 12 18.24 -3.44 -10.15
N HIS A 13 18.83 -2.30 -10.53
CA HIS A 13 20.08 -2.29 -11.28
C HIS A 13 21.29 -2.77 -10.46
N THR A 14 21.24 -2.65 -9.14
CA THR A 14 22.31 -3.10 -8.23
C THR A 14 22.31 -4.61 -8.09
N THR A 15 21.16 -5.24 -7.85
CA THR A 15 21.07 -6.71 -7.69
C THR A 15 20.84 -7.45 -9.01
N ARG A 16 20.54 -6.72 -10.09
CA ARG A 16 20.15 -7.25 -11.41
C ARG A 16 18.94 -8.19 -11.36
N GLN A 17 18.01 -7.91 -10.45
CA GLN A 17 16.79 -8.69 -10.25
C GLN A 17 15.57 -7.79 -10.31
N TRP A 18 14.43 -8.37 -10.67
CA TRP A 18 13.15 -7.68 -10.58
C TRP A 18 12.67 -7.62 -9.13
N PHE A 19 12.40 -6.41 -8.65
CA PHE A 19 11.62 -6.20 -7.44
C PHE A 19 10.13 -6.22 -7.80
N ASP A 20 9.37 -7.07 -7.12
CA ASP A 20 7.97 -7.34 -7.40
C ASP A 20 6.99 -6.29 -6.86
N GLY A 21 7.48 -5.34 -6.05
CA GLY A 21 6.68 -4.29 -5.43
C GLY A 21 6.07 -4.68 -4.07
N LEU A 22 6.33 -5.88 -3.57
CA LEU A 22 5.76 -6.37 -2.31
C LEU A 22 6.68 -5.98 -1.13
N ILE A 23 6.20 -5.10 -0.24
CA ILE A 23 6.91 -4.73 1.00
C ILE A 23 6.40 -5.55 2.17
N GLY A 24 5.13 -5.40 2.56
CA GLY A 24 4.54 -6.27 3.58
C GLY A 24 3.02 -6.22 3.65
N ILE A 25 2.47 -7.24 4.31
CA ILE A 25 1.09 -7.26 4.78
C ILE A 25 1.09 -7.86 6.19
N TYR A 26 0.50 -7.15 7.14
CA TYR A 26 0.61 -7.47 8.56
C TYR A 26 -0.80 -7.49 9.16
N PRO A 27 -1.30 -8.66 9.60
CA PRO A 27 -2.60 -8.72 10.27
C PRO A 27 -2.52 -7.98 11.61
N VAL A 28 -3.58 -7.24 11.93
CA VAL A 28 -3.66 -6.42 13.15
C VAL A 28 -4.53 -7.12 14.17
N GLY A 29 -3.89 -7.71 15.16
CA GLY A 29 -4.52 -8.58 16.14
C GLY A 29 -3.52 -9.56 16.74
N GLU A 30 -4.05 -10.48 17.54
CA GLU A 30 -3.27 -11.49 18.24
C GLU A 30 -3.95 -12.86 18.18
N ILE A 31 -3.15 -13.91 18.37
CA ILE A 31 -3.66 -15.27 18.55
C ILE A 31 -3.99 -15.46 20.02
N ASP A 32 -5.21 -15.92 20.28
CA ASP A 32 -5.73 -16.31 21.58
C ASP A 32 -6.33 -17.73 21.48
N MET A 33 -6.94 -18.24 22.55
CA MET A 33 -7.63 -19.52 22.58
C MET A 33 -9.10 -19.36 22.96
N TYR A 34 -9.96 -20.18 22.38
CA TYR A 34 -11.34 -20.29 22.85
C TYR A 34 -11.35 -20.83 24.29
N VAL A 35 -11.99 -20.09 25.20
CA VAL A 35 -12.16 -20.52 26.61
C VAL A 35 -13.48 -21.28 26.79
N ARG A 36 -14.48 -21.00 25.95
CA ARG A 36 -15.83 -21.60 26.03
C ARG A 36 -16.11 -22.37 24.76
N ARG A 37 -16.88 -23.46 24.90
CA ARG A 37 -17.40 -24.21 23.75
C ARG A 37 -18.43 -23.36 23.01
N SER A 38 -18.32 -23.28 21.69
CA SER A 38 -19.30 -22.65 20.79
C SER A 38 -19.51 -23.51 19.54
N CYS A 39 -20.44 -23.11 18.67
CA CYS A 39 -20.60 -23.79 17.39
C CYS A 39 -19.26 -23.74 16.61
N GLY A 40 -18.78 -24.91 16.18
CA GLY A 40 -17.55 -25.06 15.41
C GLY A 40 -16.23 -24.96 16.18
N HIS A 41 -16.23 -24.63 17.48
CA HIS A 41 -14.99 -24.36 18.22
C HIS A 41 -14.98 -24.99 19.61
N GLN A 42 -13.90 -25.72 19.92
CA GLN A 42 -13.69 -26.32 21.23
C GLN A 42 -12.79 -25.44 22.10
N PRO A 43 -12.93 -25.51 23.44
CA PRO A 43 -11.95 -24.90 24.33
C PRO A 43 -10.53 -25.37 24.00
N GLY A 44 -9.60 -24.43 23.92
CA GLY A 44 -8.21 -24.68 23.51
C GLY A 44 -7.94 -24.56 22.01
N ASN A 45 -8.96 -24.43 21.15
CA ASN A 45 -8.75 -24.10 19.74
C ASN A 45 -8.20 -22.67 19.62
N LEU A 46 -7.28 -22.44 18.67
CA LEU A 46 -6.78 -21.11 18.36
C LEU A 46 -7.90 -20.21 17.82
N LYS A 47 -7.81 -18.93 18.16
CA LYS A 47 -8.71 -17.87 17.73
C LYS A 47 -7.88 -16.63 17.39
N TRP A 48 -8.24 -15.95 16.31
CA TRP A 48 -7.73 -14.60 16.06
C TRP A 48 -8.59 -13.55 16.78
N CYS A 49 -7.94 -12.64 17.50
CA CYS A 49 -8.56 -11.50 18.18
C CYS A 49 -8.10 -10.21 17.49
N ASN A 50 -9.05 -9.49 16.86
CA ASN A 50 -8.76 -8.20 16.24
C ASN A 50 -8.44 -7.17 17.32
N ILE A 51 -7.37 -6.40 17.11
CA ILE A 51 -6.99 -5.26 17.94
C ILE A 51 -7.32 -3.98 17.17
N ASN A 52 -7.81 -2.96 17.89
CA ASN A 52 -8.05 -1.64 17.30
C ASN A 52 -6.70 -0.95 17.01
N MET A 53 -6.56 -0.36 15.82
CA MET A 53 -5.35 0.37 15.46
C MET A 53 -5.44 1.78 16.03
N ASP A 54 -4.72 2.01 17.12
CA ASP A 54 -4.41 3.36 17.58
C ASP A 54 -3.06 3.83 17.01
N ARG A 55 -2.68 5.06 17.36
CA ARG A 55 -1.45 5.67 16.85
C ARG A 55 -0.19 4.99 17.36
N ASP A 56 -0.21 4.47 18.58
CA ASP A 56 0.97 3.85 19.17
C ASP A 56 1.22 2.49 18.53
N LEU A 57 0.18 1.66 18.35
CA LEU A 57 0.29 0.41 17.61
C LEU A 57 0.68 0.65 16.14
N TYR A 58 0.11 1.67 15.50
CA TYR A 58 0.49 2.03 14.13
C TYR A 58 1.97 2.40 14.04
N ARG A 59 2.48 3.23 14.97
CA ARG A 59 3.89 3.59 15.07
C ARG A 59 4.77 2.35 15.25
N GLU A 60 4.44 1.49 16.19
CA GLU A 60 5.20 0.26 16.44
C GLU A 60 5.24 -0.64 15.20
N MET A 61 4.11 -0.80 14.52
CA MET A 61 4.05 -1.62 13.32
C MET A 61 4.85 -1.01 12.16
N LEU A 62 4.80 0.31 11.97
CA LEU A 62 5.65 1.00 11.01
C LEU A 62 7.13 0.79 11.31
N PHE A 63 7.53 0.94 12.57
CA PHE A 63 8.94 0.97 12.98
C PHE A 63 9.57 -0.41 13.01
N ASN A 64 8.80 -1.43 13.40
CA ASN A 64 9.30 -2.78 13.61
C ASN A 64 9.06 -3.71 12.42
N PHE A 65 8.12 -3.37 11.53
CA PHE A 65 7.81 -4.19 10.35
C PHE A 65 8.02 -3.45 9.04
N VAL A 66 7.31 -2.34 8.80
CA VAL A 66 7.30 -1.68 7.49
C VAL A 66 8.66 -1.10 7.11
N LEU A 67 9.26 -0.24 7.96
CA LEU A 67 10.55 0.38 7.65
C LEU A 67 11.69 -0.65 7.51
N PRO A 68 11.82 -1.67 8.37
CA PRO A 68 12.76 -2.76 8.15
C PRO A 68 12.55 -3.51 6.83
N ASP A 69 11.31 -3.82 6.47
CA ASP A 69 11.01 -4.50 5.21
C ASP A 69 11.27 -3.62 3.98
N ILE A 70 11.03 -2.30 4.06
CA ILE A 70 11.47 -1.35 3.03
C ILE A 70 12.98 -1.44 2.85
N LYS A 71 13.76 -1.31 3.92
CA LYS A 71 15.23 -1.39 3.86
C LYS A 71 15.72 -2.71 3.27
N LYS A 72 15.06 -3.80 3.60
CA LYS A 72 15.44 -5.16 3.17
C LYS A 72 15.08 -5.47 1.73
N LYS A 73 13.88 -5.09 1.28
CA LYS A 73 13.28 -5.57 0.03
C LYS A 73 13.35 -4.54 -1.10
N MET A 74 13.17 -3.26 -0.78
CA MET A 74 13.06 -2.22 -1.78
C MET A 74 14.44 -1.92 -2.40
N PRO A 75 14.55 -1.76 -3.73
CA PRO A 75 15.73 -1.19 -4.34
C PRO A 75 15.94 0.22 -3.77
N LEU A 76 17.05 0.42 -3.05
CA LEU A 76 17.33 1.70 -2.40
C LEU A 76 17.69 2.73 -3.47
N ASP A 77 16.75 3.63 -3.72
CA ASP A 77 16.97 4.89 -4.42
C ASP A 77 17.06 6.01 -3.38
N ASN A 78 17.67 7.14 -3.76
CA ASN A 78 17.59 8.34 -2.93
C ASN A 78 16.14 8.87 -2.98
N ASN A 79 15.54 9.16 -1.81
CA ASN A 79 14.21 9.74 -1.60
C ASN A 79 13.02 8.77 -1.73
N ILE A 80 12.84 7.88 -0.76
CA ILE A 80 11.61 7.07 -0.64
C ILE A 80 10.50 7.94 -0.02
N THR A 81 9.29 7.89 -0.59
CA THR A 81 8.10 8.47 0.04
C THR A 81 7.18 7.33 0.49
N LEU A 82 6.90 7.27 1.78
CA LEU A 82 5.91 6.38 2.37
C LEU A 82 4.59 7.13 2.50
N GLN A 83 3.64 6.78 1.64
CA GLN A 83 2.31 7.37 1.66
C GLN A 83 1.38 6.64 2.64
N GLN A 84 0.56 7.39 3.35
CA GLN A 84 -0.52 6.93 4.21
C GLN A 84 -1.80 7.76 3.97
N ASP A 85 -2.95 7.27 4.44
CA ASP A 85 -4.19 8.08 4.45
C ASP A 85 -4.27 9.02 5.67
N GLY A 86 -5.31 9.85 5.73
CA GLY A 86 -5.54 10.79 6.84
C GLY A 86 -6.21 10.20 8.09
N ALA A 87 -6.14 8.89 8.34
CA ALA A 87 -6.73 8.27 9.52
C ALA A 87 -6.13 8.83 10.83
N LYS A 88 -6.95 8.96 11.88
CA LYS A 88 -6.52 9.55 13.17
C LYS A 88 -5.34 8.83 13.83
N ALA A 89 -5.21 7.53 13.58
CA ALA A 89 -4.13 6.69 14.09
C ALA A 89 -2.80 6.95 13.36
N HIS A 90 -2.79 7.57 12.19
CA HIS A 90 -1.56 7.80 11.45
C HIS A 90 -0.71 8.91 12.08
N LEU A 91 0.59 8.85 11.78
CA LEU A 91 1.58 9.80 12.29
C LEU A 91 1.53 11.09 11.47
N PRO A 92 1.82 12.26 12.04
CA PRO A 92 2.01 13.46 11.23
C PRO A 92 3.25 13.32 10.33
N ASP A 93 3.27 14.02 9.20
CA ASP A 93 4.35 13.91 8.20
C ASP A 93 5.73 14.30 8.76
N ASP A 94 5.75 15.19 9.76
CA ASP A 94 6.94 15.70 10.45
C ASP A 94 7.21 14.99 11.80
N ASP A 95 6.65 13.80 12.03
CA ASP A 95 6.83 13.06 13.29
C ASP A 95 8.32 12.82 13.60
N PRO A 96 8.84 13.35 14.73
CA PRO A 96 10.26 13.26 15.05
C PRO A 96 10.71 11.84 15.38
N SER A 97 9.80 10.99 15.89
CA SER A 97 10.12 9.59 16.19
C SER A 97 10.26 8.78 14.90
N PHE A 98 9.47 9.10 13.86
CA PHE A 98 9.61 8.52 12.54
C PHE A 98 10.96 8.90 11.93
N ALA A 99 11.31 10.20 11.92
CA ALA A 99 12.60 10.67 11.40
C ALA A 99 13.79 10.03 12.14
N ALA A 100 13.71 9.89 13.47
CA ALA A 100 14.73 9.21 14.27
C ALA A 100 14.86 7.73 13.88
N LYS A 101 13.75 7.01 13.69
CA LYS A 101 13.79 5.60 13.26
C LYS A 101 14.33 5.43 11.84
N VAL A 102 14.01 6.36 10.95
CA VAL A 102 14.57 6.39 9.60
C VAL A 102 16.08 6.65 9.65
N ALA A 103 16.57 7.58 10.47
CA ALA A 103 18.01 7.79 10.64
C ALA A 103 18.71 6.55 11.22
N GLU A 104 18.11 5.87 12.20
CA GLU A 104 18.63 4.62 12.78
C GLU A 104 18.77 3.53 11.71
N LEU A 105 17.76 3.35 10.86
CA LEU A 105 17.73 2.29 9.86
C LEU A 105 18.51 2.66 8.60
N PHE A 106 18.46 3.89 8.11
CA PHE A 106 18.98 4.27 6.80
C PHE A 106 20.24 5.15 6.86
N GLY A 107 20.63 5.65 8.04
CA GLY A 107 21.78 6.55 8.23
C GLY A 107 21.49 8.01 7.90
N ASP A 108 20.30 8.33 7.40
CA ASP A 108 19.84 9.67 7.03
C ASP A 108 18.35 9.79 7.36
N PRO A 109 17.92 10.74 8.22
CA PRO A 109 16.50 10.91 8.58
C PRO A 109 15.61 11.27 7.38
N SER A 110 16.18 11.72 6.26
CA SER A 110 15.46 12.10 5.05
C SER A 110 15.36 11.00 3.99
N ALA A 111 15.99 9.84 4.23
CA ALA A 111 16.01 8.71 3.30
C ALA A 111 14.60 8.18 2.97
N VAL A 112 13.70 8.24 3.96
CA VAL A 112 12.27 7.94 3.84
C VAL A 112 11.48 9.10 4.40
N LYS A 113 10.61 9.70 3.60
CA LYS A 113 9.67 10.74 4.02
C LYS A 113 8.28 10.17 4.16
N LEU A 114 7.59 10.53 5.23
CA LEU A 114 6.17 10.23 5.38
C LEU A 114 5.36 11.27 4.59
N TYR A 115 4.27 10.85 3.97
CA TYR A 115 3.35 11.72 3.25
C TYR A 115 1.92 11.31 3.51
N THR A 116 1.12 12.23 4.05
CA THR A 116 -0.31 12.03 4.22
C THR A 116 -1.03 12.50 2.98
N GLN A 117 -1.72 11.59 2.30
CA GLN A 117 -2.47 11.93 1.09
C GLN A 117 -3.64 12.88 1.41
N PRO A 118 -4.14 13.63 0.41
CA PRO A 118 -5.32 14.48 0.57
C PRO A 118 -6.54 13.72 1.11
N ALA A 119 -7.37 14.41 1.89
CA ALA A 119 -8.58 13.82 2.46
C ALA A 119 -9.54 13.36 1.35
N GLN A 120 -10.24 12.24 1.62
CA GLN A 120 -11.27 11.68 0.73
C GLN A 120 -10.79 11.25 -0.67
N SER A 121 -9.50 10.92 -0.83
CA SER A 121 -8.93 10.46 -2.11
C SER A 121 -8.49 8.99 -2.09
N PRO A 122 -9.40 8.01 -1.92
CA PRO A 122 -9.03 6.57 -1.91
C PRO A 122 -8.49 6.11 -3.27
N ASP A 123 -8.85 6.79 -4.35
CA ASP A 123 -8.31 6.59 -5.70
C ASP A 123 -6.83 6.96 -5.83
N LEU A 124 -6.29 7.70 -4.86
CA LEU A 124 -4.87 8.03 -4.75
C LEU A 124 -4.07 7.06 -3.88
N ASN A 125 -4.70 6.02 -3.31
CA ASN A 125 -4.03 4.98 -2.53
C ASN A 125 -3.98 3.67 -3.30
N VAL A 126 -2.79 3.12 -3.57
CA VAL A 126 -2.63 1.84 -4.31
C VAL A 126 -3.33 0.67 -3.63
N ASN A 127 -3.38 0.67 -2.30
CA ASN A 127 -4.06 -0.37 -1.53
C ASN A 127 -5.56 -0.37 -1.84
N ASP A 128 -6.22 0.78 -1.68
CA ASP A 128 -7.65 0.96 -1.90
C ASP A 128 -8.04 0.87 -3.39
N LEU A 129 -7.23 1.50 -4.25
CA LEU A 129 -7.47 1.61 -5.69
C LEU A 129 -7.54 0.25 -6.39
N GLY A 130 -6.87 -0.80 -5.88
CA GLY A 130 -6.95 -2.10 -6.52
C GLY A 130 -6.42 -3.32 -5.78
N PHE A 131 -5.47 -3.16 -4.84
CA PHE A 131 -4.92 -4.34 -4.17
C PHE A 131 -5.96 -4.98 -3.24
N PHE A 132 -6.65 -4.21 -2.40
CA PHE A 132 -7.71 -4.73 -1.53
C PHE A 132 -8.91 -5.27 -2.30
N SER A 133 -9.27 -4.64 -3.43
CA SER A 133 -10.25 -5.21 -4.37
C SER A 133 -9.85 -6.60 -4.87
N SER A 134 -8.53 -6.84 -5.05
CA SER A 134 -8.02 -8.16 -5.43
C SER A 134 -8.15 -9.18 -4.29
N LEU A 135 -7.86 -8.78 -3.05
CA LEU A 135 -8.08 -9.63 -1.87
C LEU A 135 -9.55 -9.97 -1.69
N GLN A 136 -10.44 -9.00 -1.88
CA GLN A 136 -11.88 -9.21 -1.81
C GLN A 136 -12.37 -10.18 -2.89
N SER A 137 -11.86 -10.06 -4.12
CA SER A 137 -12.16 -11.04 -5.17
C SER A 137 -11.69 -12.45 -4.79
N ARG A 138 -10.56 -12.59 -4.10
CA ARG A 138 -10.06 -13.89 -3.64
C ARG A 138 -10.89 -14.45 -2.49
N TYR A 139 -11.30 -13.60 -1.56
CA TYR A 139 -12.25 -13.95 -0.49
C TYR A 139 -13.51 -14.62 -1.05
N TYR A 140 -14.13 -14.05 -2.10
CA TYR A 140 -15.31 -14.66 -2.71
C TYR A 140 -15.03 -15.98 -3.44
N GLN A 141 -13.79 -16.21 -3.90
CA GLN A 141 -13.41 -17.46 -4.57
C GLN A 141 -13.12 -18.59 -3.59
N THR A 142 -12.48 -18.27 -2.45
CA THR A 142 -12.04 -19.29 -1.49
C THR A 142 -12.99 -19.46 -0.32
N SER A 143 -13.82 -18.46 -0.02
CA SER A 143 -14.81 -18.47 1.07
C SER A 143 -14.21 -18.95 2.41
N PRO A 144 -13.24 -18.22 2.98
CA PRO A 144 -12.61 -18.61 4.25
C PRO A 144 -13.66 -18.71 5.36
N LYS A 145 -13.53 -19.71 6.25
CA LYS A 145 -14.58 -20.06 7.21
C LYS A 145 -14.44 -19.33 8.54
N ASP A 146 -13.23 -18.90 8.87
CA ASP A 146 -12.93 -18.14 10.06
C ASP A 146 -11.81 -17.11 9.81
N ALA A 147 -11.40 -16.42 10.87
CA ALA A 147 -10.37 -15.38 10.79
C ALA A 147 -8.96 -15.94 10.51
N LEU A 148 -8.66 -17.18 10.91
CA LEU A 148 -7.37 -17.81 10.63
C LEU A 148 -7.31 -18.24 9.16
N ASP A 149 -8.37 -18.85 8.63
CA ASP A 149 -8.52 -19.13 7.20
C ASP A 149 -8.42 -17.84 6.36
N LEU A 150 -9.00 -16.73 6.86
CA LEU A 150 -8.91 -15.42 6.20
C LEU A 150 -7.47 -14.91 6.17
N ILE A 151 -6.73 -15.04 7.27
CA ILE A 151 -5.32 -14.65 7.35
C ILE A 151 -4.47 -15.47 6.38
N GLU A 152 -4.63 -16.78 6.38
CA GLU A 152 -3.92 -17.66 5.45
C GLU A 152 -4.21 -17.28 3.99
N MET A 153 -5.48 -17.03 3.65
CA MET A 153 -5.88 -16.60 2.31
C MET A 153 -5.21 -15.27 1.90
N VAL A 154 -5.17 -14.30 2.80
CA VAL A 154 -4.55 -12.99 2.55
C VAL A 154 -3.04 -13.14 2.37
N GLU A 155 -2.37 -13.88 3.25
CA GLU A 155 -0.92 -14.12 3.18
C GLU A 155 -0.53 -14.87 1.90
N GLU A 156 -1.26 -15.91 1.53
CA GLU A 156 -1.04 -16.66 0.29
C GLU A 156 -1.27 -15.77 -0.94
N THR A 157 -2.35 -14.99 -0.94
CA THR A 157 -2.67 -14.08 -2.05
C THR A 157 -1.60 -13.00 -2.20
N TYR A 158 -1.13 -12.43 -1.10
CA TYR A 158 -0.07 -11.43 -1.09
C TYR A 158 1.23 -12.02 -1.61
N LYS A 159 1.67 -13.16 -1.07
CA LYS A 159 2.92 -13.83 -1.47
C LYS A 159 2.98 -14.15 -2.95
N ASN A 160 1.84 -14.50 -3.55
CA ASN A 160 1.73 -14.87 -4.95
C ASN A 160 1.20 -13.72 -5.83
N TYR A 161 1.13 -12.49 -5.31
CA TYR A 161 0.51 -11.38 -6.03
C TYR A 161 1.37 -11.02 -7.27
N PRO A 162 0.82 -11.10 -8.50
CA PRO A 162 1.65 -10.90 -9.68
C PRO A 162 2.13 -9.45 -9.80
N ALA A 163 3.45 -9.25 -9.90
CA ALA A 163 4.07 -7.93 -10.13
C ALA A 163 3.41 -7.16 -11.29
N ARG A 164 3.07 -7.85 -12.38
CA ARG A 164 2.35 -7.25 -13.52
C ARG A 164 0.97 -6.69 -13.13
N LYS A 165 0.22 -7.35 -12.25
CA LYS A 165 -1.08 -6.85 -11.75
C LYS A 165 -0.87 -5.62 -10.88
N LEU A 166 0.14 -5.66 -10.01
CA LEU A 166 0.50 -4.51 -9.18
C LEU A 166 0.90 -3.30 -10.05
N ASN A 167 1.73 -3.49 -11.07
CA ASN A 167 2.11 -2.42 -12.01
C ASN A 167 0.88 -1.81 -12.72
N ARG A 168 -0.12 -2.61 -13.06
CA ARG A 168 -1.37 -2.10 -13.64
C ARG A 168 -2.13 -1.17 -12.69
N ILE A 169 -2.11 -1.44 -11.38
CA ILE A 169 -2.70 -0.57 -10.36
C ILE A 169 -1.92 0.76 -10.31
N TRP A 170 -0.57 0.71 -10.30
CA TRP A 170 0.26 1.93 -10.36
C TRP A 170 0.00 2.78 -11.61
N LEU A 171 -0.19 2.17 -12.77
CA LEU A 171 -0.58 2.90 -13.98
C LEU A 171 -2.01 3.47 -13.89
N THR A 172 -2.92 2.80 -13.18
CA THR A 172 -4.25 3.36 -12.85
C THR A 172 -4.12 4.57 -11.94
N LEU A 173 -3.27 4.52 -10.91
CA LEU A 173 -3.01 5.63 -10.01
C LEU A 173 -2.51 6.86 -10.80
N GLN A 174 -1.54 6.67 -11.68
CA GLN A 174 -1.03 7.76 -12.53
C GLN A 174 -2.10 8.30 -13.49
N SER A 175 -3.00 7.42 -13.97
CA SER A 175 -4.14 7.84 -14.79
C SER A 175 -5.11 8.71 -14.00
N ALA A 176 -5.39 8.34 -12.75
CA ALA A 176 -6.23 9.11 -11.83
C ALA A 176 -5.60 10.47 -11.53
N MET A 177 -4.31 10.51 -11.19
CA MET A 177 -3.56 11.75 -10.95
C MET A 177 -3.60 12.70 -12.15
N ASN A 178 -3.35 12.20 -13.36
CA ASN A 178 -3.47 13.02 -14.58
C ASN A 178 -4.88 13.58 -14.77
N LYS A 179 -5.90 12.76 -14.47
CA LYS A 179 -7.29 13.15 -14.64
C LYS A 179 -7.70 14.25 -13.65
N ILE A 180 -7.30 14.11 -12.39
CA ILE A 180 -7.45 15.12 -11.34
C ILE A 180 -6.80 16.45 -11.72
N ILE A 181 -5.59 16.41 -12.31
CA ILE A 181 -4.89 17.60 -12.81
C ILE A 181 -5.66 18.24 -13.98
N GLU A 182 -6.19 17.44 -14.90
CA GLU A 182 -6.99 17.95 -16.03
C GLU A 182 -8.30 18.61 -15.57
N GLU A 183 -8.90 18.09 -14.50
CA GLU A 183 -10.18 18.55 -13.96
C GLU A 183 -10.04 19.47 -12.73
N ARG A 184 -8.84 19.99 -12.44
CA ARG A 184 -8.63 20.99 -11.38
C ARG A 184 -9.02 20.53 -9.98
N GLY A 185 -8.83 19.25 -9.68
CA GLY A 185 -9.09 18.70 -8.33
C GLY A 185 -10.53 18.26 -8.09
N ASP A 186 -11.38 18.18 -9.12
CA ASP A 186 -12.76 17.73 -8.95
C ASP A 186 -12.84 16.24 -8.52
N ASN A 187 -13.96 15.83 -7.94
CA ASN A 187 -14.17 14.47 -7.43
C ASN A 187 -14.94 13.56 -8.41
N ASP A 188 -15.53 14.11 -9.47
CA ASP A 188 -16.32 13.35 -10.46
C ASP A 188 -15.46 12.71 -11.58
N ASN A 189 -14.14 12.76 -11.39
CA ASN A 189 -13.12 12.24 -12.30
C ASN A 189 -13.26 10.73 -12.55
N LYS A 190 -13.78 10.35 -13.73
CA LYS A 190 -13.75 8.95 -14.16
C LYS A 190 -12.34 8.54 -14.57
N ILE A 191 -11.75 7.61 -13.81
CA ILE A 191 -10.42 7.07 -14.11
C ILE A 191 -10.43 6.44 -15.52
N PRO A 192 -9.57 6.88 -16.45
CA PRO A 192 -9.64 6.44 -17.82
C PRO A 192 -9.18 4.98 -17.99
N HIS A 193 -9.92 4.22 -18.79
CA HIS A 193 -9.55 2.86 -19.14
C HIS A 193 -8.57 2.86 -20.33
N MET A 194 -7.30 2.54 -20.07
CA MET A 194 -6.25 2.50 -21.10
C MET A 194 -5.98 1.11 -21.71
N GLY A 195 -6.86 0.12 -21.49
CA GLY A 195 -6.70 -1.22 -22.09
C GLY A 195 -5.40 -1.94 -21.69
N LYS A 196 -4.93 -1.77 -20.45
CA LYS A 196 -3.61 -2.23 -19.96
C LYS A 196 -3.29 -3.69 -20.29
N ALA A 197 -4.28 -4.58 -20.20
CA ALA A 197 -4.09 -6.00 -20.53
C ALA A 197 -3.79 -6.24 -22.01
N SER A 198 -4.33 -5.41 -22.92
CA SER A 198 -4.01 -5.48 -24.34
C SER A 198 -2.61 -4.96 -24.62
N LEU A 199 -2.26 -3.80 -24.06
CA LEU A 199 -0.94 -3.20 -24.20
C LEU A 199 0.16 -4.12 -23.68
N GLU A 200 -0.07 -4.80 -22.55
CA GLU A 200 0.89 -5.76 -21.98
C GLU A 200 1.13 -6.95 -22.93
N ARG A 201 0.07 -7.51 -23.54
CA ARG A 201 0.20 -8.60 -24.53
C ARG A 201 0.98 -8.19 -25.78
N GLN A 202 0.95 -6.91 -26.13
CA GLN A 202 1.67 -6.34 -27.28
C GLN A 202 3.06 -5.83 -26.90
N ASN A 203 3.49 -5.99 -25.64
CA ASN A 203 4.72 -5.42 -25.09
C ASN A 203 4.82 -3.88 -25.28
N GLN A 204 3.67 -3.21 -25.23
CA GLN A 204 3.52 -1.76 -25.40
C GLN A 204 2.98 -1.08 -24.12
N LEU A 205 2.81 -1.82 -23.02
CA LEU A 205 2.39 -1.22 -21.77
C LEU A 205 3.53 -0.30 -21.29
N PRO A 206 3.29 1.01 -21.13
CA PRO A 206 4.34 1.92 -20.70
C PRO A 206 4.79 1.53 -19.30
N LEU A 207 6.07 1.76 -19.01
CA LEU A 207 6.56 1.62 -17.65
C LEU A 207 5.81 2.63 -16.79
N SER A 208 5.85 3.92 -17.14
CA SER A 208 5.17 5.06 -16.48
C SER A 208 4.38 5.89 -17.48
N LEU A 209 3.32 6.54 -17.02
CA LEU A 209 2.62 7.57 -17.77
C LEU A 209 3.36 8.90 -17.66
N VAL A 210 3.30 9.67 -18.74
CA VAL A 210 3.76 11.06 -18.76
C VAL A 210 2.71 11.91 -18.04
N VAL A 211 3.16 12.90 -17.27
CA VAL A 211 2.27 13.87 -16.63
C VAL A 211 1.55 14.67 -17.72
N THR A 212 0.25 14.87 -17.56
CA THR A 212 -0.57 15.65 -18.49
C THR A 212 -0.04 17.07 -18.68
N ALA A 213 -0.17 17.62 -19.88
CA ALA A 213 0.26 18.99 -20.18
C ALA A 213 -0.51 20.05 -19.39
N ALA A 214 -1.71 19.70 -18.88
CA ALA A 214 -2.49 20.56 -18.00
C ALA A 214 -1.74 20.94 -16.71
N ALA A 215 -0.80 20.12 -16.25
CA ALA A 215 0.04 20.40 -15.09
C ALA A 215 0.84 21.71 -15.23
N ASN A 216 1.21 22.09 -16.47
CA ASN A 216 1.94 23.34 -16.72
C ASN A 216 1.12 24.60 -16.43
N ASN A 217 -0.20 24.47 -16.28
CA ASN A 217 -1.10 25.58 -15.99
C ASN A 217 -1.32 25.80 -14.48
N TYR A 218 -0.69 25.00 -13.63
CA TYR A 218 -0.74 25.18 -12.18
C TYR A 218 0.42 26.08 -11.75
N PRO A 219 0.14 27.24 -11.13
CA PRO A 219 1.21 28.07 -10.57
C PRO A 219 1.85 27.33 -9.40
N LEU A 220 3.15 27.07 -9.49
CA LEU A 220 3.95 26.45 -8.42
C LEU A 220 3.87 27.22 -7.10
N GLU A 221 3.55 28.52 -7.16
CA GLU A 221 3.42 29.43 -6.03
C GLU A 221 2.10 29.27 -5.25
N ALA A 222 1.07 28.64 -5.85
CA ALA A 222 -0.25 28.45 -5.22
C ALA A 222 -0.45 27.04 -4.60
N LEU A 223 0.59 26.20 -4.61
CA LEU A 223 0.56 24.83 -4.06
C LEU A 223 1.19 24.75 -2.66
N VAL A 224 1.49 25.90 -2.05
CA VAL A 224 2.05 26.03 -0.70
C VAL A 224 0.98 26.63 0.20
N ASP A 225 -0.04 25.85 0.54
CA ASP A 225 -0.93 26.10 1.69
C ASP A 225 -1.27 24.76 2.35
#